data_AF-A0A8S8Y3P6-F1
#
_entry.id   AF-A0A8S8Y3P6-F1
#
_cell.length_a   1.000
_cell.length_b   1.000
_cell.length_c   1.000
_cell.angle_alpha   90.00
_cell.angle_beta   90.00
_cell.angle_gamma   90.00
#
_symmetry.space_group_name_H-M   'P 1'
#
loop_
_entity.id
_entity.type
_entity.pdbx_description
1 polymer ?
#
loop_
_entity_poly.entity_id
_entity_poly.type
_entity_poly.pdbx_seq_one_letter_code
_entity_poly.pdbx_strand_id
1 'polypeptide(L)' 'MGAEPNPALFTVPHCDACDKPAVVEQAYSGRILCGKHLAKSVRKKISKELRVQLPS' A
#
# COMPACT_ATOMS: atom_id res chain seq x y z
N MET A 1 38.25 16.99 9.54
CA MET A 1 37.86 16.67 8.15
C MET A 1 36.54 15.94 8.23
N GLY A 2 35.57 16.37 7.41
CA GLY A 2 34.15 16.40 7.73
C GLY A 2 33.45 15.05 7.87
N ALA A 3 32.49 15.01 8.79
CA ALA A 3 31.45 13.99 8.80
C ALA A 3 30.58 14.19 7.55
N GLU A 4 30.54 13.18 6.68
CA GLU A 4 29.61 13.16 5.56
C GLU A 4 28.17 13.09 6.10
N PRO A 5 27.25 13.99 5.70
CA PRO A 5 25.84 13.83 6.05
C PRO A 5 25.28 12.61 5.30
N ASN A 6 25.05 11.56 6.07
CA ASN A 6 24.32 10.33 5.73
C ASN A 6 23.19 10.59 4.72
N PRO A 7 23.18 9.93 3.54
CA PRO A 7 22.25 10.26 2.46
C PRO A 7 20.81 10.11 2.93
N ALA A 8 20.03 11.17 2.77
CA ALA A 8 18.56 11.20 2.83
C ALA A 8 17.93 10.07 3.65
N LEU A 9 17.79 10.31 4.95
CA LEU A 9 17.00 9.52 5.89
C LEU A 9 15.70 9.06 5.22
N PHE A 10 15.53 7.73 5.12
CA PHE A 10 14.44 7.03 4.43
C PHE A 10 13.10 7.80 4.48
N THR A 11 12.65 8.30 3.33
CA THR A 11 11.34 8.97 3.23
C THR A 11 10.25 7.94 3.06
N VAL A 12 9.39 7.80 4.06
CA VAL A 12 8.22 6.92 3.99
C VAL A 12 7.19 7.56 3.05
N PRO A 13 6.77 6.89 1.97
CA PRO A 13 5.77 7.43 1.06
C PRO A 13 4.40 7.53 1.73
N HIS A 14 3.56 8.42 1.23
CA HIS A 14 2.19 8.59 1.72
C HIS A 14 1.23 7.71 0.92
N CYS A 15 0.12 7.34 1.54
CA CYS A 15 -0.91 6.54 0.92
C CYS A 15 -1.70 7.36 -0.13
N ASP A 16 -1.94 6.80 -1.32
CA ASP A 16 -2.69 7.48 -2.40
C ASP A 16 -4.12 7.88 -2.00
N ALA A 17 -4.71 7.16 -1.05
CA ALA A 17 -6.08 7.37 -0.60
C ALA A 17 -6.20 8.25 0.67
N CYS A 18 -5.09 8.55 1.35
CA CYS A 18 -5.05 9.40 2.54
C CYS A 18 -3.61 9.75 2.94
N ASP A 19 -3.42 10.78 3.74
CA ASP A 19 -2.09 11.27 4.15
C ASP A 19 -1.37 10.43 5.22
N LYS A 20 -1.70 9.14 5.35
CA LYS A 20 -1.05 8.23 6.30
C LYS A 20 0.19 7.61 5.67
N PRO A 21 1.20 7.24 6.47
CA PRO A 21 2.37 6.53 5.97
C PRO A 21 1.91 5.23 5.29
N ALA A 22 2.39 5.04 4.07
CA ALA A 22 2.13 3.83 3.33
C ALA A 22 3.02 2.69 3.82
N VAL A 23 2.50 1.48 3.71
CA VAL A 23 3.17 0.26 4.17
C VAL A 23 3.55 -0.64 3.00
N VAL A 24 2.94 -0.44 1.84
CA VAL A 24 3.18 -1.25 0.65
C VAL A 24 2.99 -0.43 -0.62
N GLU A 25 3.85 -0.69 -1.59
CA GLU A 25 3.64 -0.35 -2.99
C GLU A 25 3.13 -1.60 -3.72
N GLN A 26 1.98 -1.49 -4.38
CA GLN A 26 1.36 -2.60 -5.09
C GLN A 26 1.97 -2.76 -6.48
N ALA A 27 2.72 -3.85 -6.71
CA ALA A 27 3.42 -4.10 -7.98
C ALA A 27 2.54 -4.05 -9.24
N TYR A 28 1.27 -4.50 -9.14
CA TYR A 28 0.38 -4.60 -10.31
C TYR A 28 -0.34 -3.30 -10.65
N SER A 29 -0.49 -2.38 -9.69
CA SER A 29 -1.25 -1.14 -9.87
C SER A 29 -0.39 0.12 -9.72
N GLY A 30 0.84 -0.03 -9.23
CA GLY A 30 1.72 1.09 -8.87
C GLY A 30 1.21 1.92 -7.68
N ARG A 31 0.16 1.47 -6.99
CA ARG A 31 -0.48 2.24 -5.92
C ARG A 31 0.24 2.04 -4.60
N ILE A 32 0.41 3.11 -3.86
CA ILE A 32 1.07 3.12 -2.56
C ILE A 32 -0.01 3.27 -1.48
N LEU A 33 -0.16 2.28 -0.61
CA LEU A 33 -1.29 2.22 0.32
C LEU A 33 -0.86 2.02 1.77
N CYS A 34 -1.60 2.64 2.69
CA CYS A 34 -1.53 2.34 4.11
C CYS A 34 -2.32 1.07 4.44
N GLY A 35 -2.06 0.47 5.61
CA GLY A 35 -2.68 -0.80 6.01
C GLY A 35 -4.22 -0.80 5.98
N LYS A 36 -4.86 0.33 6.35
CA LYS A 36 -6.33 0.46 6.33
C LYS A 36 -6.90 0.35 4.92
N HIS A 37 -6.30 1.05 3.95
CA HIS A 37 -6.77 1.05 2.57
C HIS A 37 -6.37 -0.23 1.83
N LEU A 38 -5.22 -0.80 2.15
CA LEU A 38 -4.83 -2.13 1.68
C LEU A 38 -5.86 -3.19 2.09
N ALA A 39 -6.24 -3.24 3.37
CA ALA A 39 -7.23 -4.19 3.87
C ALA A 39 -8.59 -4.03 3.17
N LYS A 40 -9.03 -2.79 2.92
CA LYS A 40 -10.26 -2.50 2.16
C LYS A 40 -10.19 -3.04 0.73
N SER A 41 -9.08 -2.80 0.03
CA SER A 41 -8.86 -3.29 -1.34
C SER A 41 -8.82 -4.82 -1.40
N VAL A 42 -8.10 -5.46 -0.48
CA VAL A 42 -8.02 -6.93 -0.39
C VAL A 42 -9.39 -7.54 -0.14
N ARG A 43 -10.14 -7.05 0.86
CA ARG A 43 -11.51 -7.53 1.14
C ARG A 43 -12.41 -7.41 -0.08
N LYS A 44 -12.40 -6.25 -0.76
CA LYS A 44 -13.21 -6.04 -1.97
C LYS A 44 -12.86 -7.03 -3.08
N LYS A 45 -11.56 -7.30 -3.31
CA LYS A 45 -11.10 -8.24 -4.33
C LYS A 45 -11.52 -9.67 -3.99
N ILE A 46 -11.30 -10.11 -2.76
CA ILE A 46 -11.68 -11.44 -2.28
C ILE A 46 -13.20 -11.63 -2.35
N SER A 47 -14.01 -10.68 -1.86
CA SER A 47 -15.47 -10.80 -1.93
C SER A 47 -16.00 -10.87 -3.36
N LYS A 48 -15.38 -10.15 -4.31
CA LYS A 48 -15.75 -10.24 -5.73
C LYS A 48 -15.43 -11.63 -6.28
N GLU A 49 -14.24 -12.13 -5.99
CA GLU A 49 -13.77 -13.43 -6.47
C GLU A 49 -14.59 -14.58 -5.88
N LEU A 50 -14.89 -14.56 -4.58
CA LEU A 50 -15.71 -15.57 -3.91
C LEU A 50 -17.11 -15.68 -4.53
N ARG A 51 -17.73 -14.58 -4.95
CA ARG A 51 -19.05 -14.60 -5.62
C ARG A 51 -19.00 -15.26 -7.00
N VAL A 52 -17.85 -15.23 -7.66
CA VAL A 52 -17.66 -15.88 -8.95
C VAL A 52 -17.43 -17.38 -8.74
N GLN A 53 -16.69 -17.75 -7.70
CA GLN A 53 -16.28 -19.13 -7.46
C GLN A 53 -17.32 -19.97 -6.71
N LEU A 54 -18.15 -19.36 -5.87
CA LEU A 54 -19.18 -20.05 -5.09
C LEU A 54 -20.53 -19.88 -5.79
N PRO A 55 -20.99 -20.87 -6.59
CA PRO A 55 -22.37 -20.89 -7.03
C PRO A 55 -23.28 -20.95 -5.80
N SER A 56 -24.29 -20.08 -5.79
CA SER A 56 -25.32 -19.99 -4.75
C SER A 56 -26.10 -21.29 -4.58
#